data_AF-A0A0B7H5T6-F1
#
_entry.id   AF-A0A0B7H5T6-F1
#
_cell.length_a   1.000
_cell.length_b   1.000
_cell.length_c   1.000
_cell.angle_alpha   90.00
_cell.angle_beta   90.00
_cell.angle_gamma   90.00
#
_symmetry.space_group_name_H-M   'P 1'
#
loop_
_entity.id
_entity.type
_entity.pdbx_description
1 polymer ?
#
loop_
_entity_poly.entity_id
_entity_poly.type
_entity_poly.pdbx_seq_one_letter_code
_entity_poly.pdbx_strand_id
1 'polypeptide(L)' 'MTLLNISLFISKLGAPEIILIIVALLILFGGKKIPELMKGLGSGIKEFKNASKEENKNDSTAIEKKEE' A
#
# COMPACT_ATOMS: atom_id res chain seq x y z
N MET A 1 6.13 11.68 34.06
CA MET A 1 5.12 10.66 34.38
C MET A 1 4.27 10.29 33.15
N THR A 2 3.60 11.24 32.51
CA THR A 2 2.71 11.01 31.34
C THR A 2 3.43 10.49 30.09
N LEU A 3 4.60 11.05 29.75
CA LEU A 3 5.44 10.59 28.63
C LEU A 3 5.97 9.17 28.82
N LEU A 4 6.30 8.79 30.06
CA LEU A 4 6.77 7.44 30.39
C LEU A 4 5.65 6.41 30.22
N ASN A 5 4.41 6.76 30.57
CA ASN A 5 3.24 5.90 30.36
C ASN A 5 2.90 5.70 28.88
N ILE A 6 3.05 6.73 28.05
CA ILE A 6 2.85 6.65 26.60
C ILE A 6 3.93 5.76 25.96
N SER A 7 5.20 5.94 26.36
CA SER A 7 6.29 5.08 25.91
C SER A 7 6.08 3.62 26.33
N LEU A 8 5.59 3.38 27.56
CA LEU A 8 5.26 2.05 28.04
C LEU A 8 4.12 1.42 27.23
N PHE A 9 3.10 2.18 26.84
CA PHE A 9 2.03 1.71 25.95
C PHE A 9 2.58 1.35 24.56
N ILE A 10 3.47 2.16 24.00
CA ILE A 10 4.13 1.89 22.70
C ILE A 10 5.11 0.71 22.77
N SER A 11 5.83 0.53 23.87
CA SER A 11 6.67 -0.66 24.11
C SER A 11 5.85 -1.91 24.45
N LYS A 12 4.62 -1.75 24.94
CA LYS A 12 3.66 -2.85 25.17
C LYS A 12 2.84 -3.18 23.93
N LEU A 13 2.71 -2.26 22.96
CA LEU A 13 2.17 -2.45 21.61
C LEU A 13 3.06 -3.41 20.80
N GLY A 14 3.16 -4.65 21.26
CA GLY A 14 3.76 -5.74 20.52
C GLY A 14 2.79 -6.30 19.48
N ALA A 15 3.19 -7.40 18.85
CA ALA A 15 2.34 -8.21 17.98
C ALA A 15 0.92 -8.48 18.53
N PRO A 16 0.67 -8.71 19.85
CA PRO A 16 -0.68 -8.98 20.35
C PRO A 16 -1.66 -7.81 20.23
N GLU A 17 -1.31 -6.56 20.51
CA GLU A 17 -2.26 -5.45 20.31
C GLU A 17 -2.62 -5.26 18.83
N ILE A 18 -1.65 -5.40 17.93
CA ILE A 18 -1.87 -5.29 16.48
C ILE A 18 -2.85 -6.39 16.03
N ILE A 19 -2.69 -7.63 16.52
CA ILE A 19 -3.62 -8.71 16.19
C ILE A 19 -5.04 -8.40 16.70
N LEU A 20 -5.16 -7.79 17.88
CA LEU A 20 -6.44 -7.43 18.48
C LEU A 20 -7.17 -6.37 17.66
N ILE A 21 -6.45 -5.34 17.18
CA ILE A 21 -6.99 -4.31 16.28
C ILE A 21 -7.43 -4.94 14.95
N ILE A 22 -6.59 -5.80 14.37
CA ILE A 22 -6.92 -6.51 13.12
C ILE A 22 -8.18 -7.35 13.31
N VAL A 23 -8.29 -8.10 14.41
CA VAL A 23 -9.49 -8.90 14.73
C VAL A 23 -10.73 -8.01 14.88
N ALA A 24 -10.63 -6.87 15.56
CA ALA A 24 -11.74 -5.92 15.68
C ALA A 24 -12.20 -5.39 14.31
N LEU A 25 -11.25 -5.03 13.43
CA LEU A 25 -11.54 -4.62 12.05
C LEU A 25 -12.13 -5.76 11.22
N LEU A 26 -11.68 -7.01 11.42
CA LEU A 26 -12.23 -8.20 10.79
C LEU A 26 -13.68 -8.46 11.21
N ILE A 27 -14.06 -8.15 12.45
CA ILE A 27 -15.45 -8.30 12.91
C ILE A 27 -16.32 -7.17 12.31
N LEU A 28 -15.81 -5.94 12.28
CA LEU A 28 -16.57 -4.79 11.77
C LEU A 28 -16.74 -4.82 10.25
N PHE A 29 -15.67 -5.11 9.52
CA PHE A 29 -15.66 -5.10 8.06
C PHE A 29 -15.81 -6.49 7.44
N GLY A 30 -15.55 -7.56 8.19
CA GLY A 30 -15.49 -8.93 7.68
C GLY A 30 -14.09 -9.30 7.18
N GLY A 31 -13.64 -10.53 7.46
CA GLY A 31 -12.30 -11.01 7.08
C GLY A 31 -11.97 -11.05 5.59
N LYS A 32 -12.98 -10.95 4.73
CA LYS A 32 -12.81 -10.94 3.27
C LYS A 32 -12.64 -9.54 2.68
N LYS A 33 -13.09 -8.48 3.36
CA LYS A 33 -13.08 -7.12 2.80
C LYS A 33 -11.68 -6.52 2.72
N ILE A 34 -10.83 -6.74 3.72
CA ILE A 34 -9.45 -6.22 3.70
C ILE A 34 -8.66 -6.81 2.51
N PRO A 35 -8.61 -8.15 2.28
CA PRO A 35 -7.95 -8.71 1.10
C PRO A 35 -8.56 -8.28 -0.24
N GLU A 36 -9.88 -8.13 -0.31
CA GLU A 36 -10.60 -7.71 -1.52
C GLU A 36 -10.27 -6.26 -1.90
N LEU A 37 -10.24 -5.35 -0.92
CA LEU A 37 -9.81 -3.97 -1.10
C LEU A 37 -8.34 -3.88 -1.51
N MET A 38 -7.46 -4.67 -0.88
CA MET A 38 -6.04 -4.73 -1.25
C MET A 38 -5.84 -5.23 -2.68
N LYS A 39 -6.60 -6.24 -3.12
CA LYS A 39 -6.56 -6.73 -4.50
C LYS A 39 -7.03 -5.66 -5.49
N GLY A 40 -8.15 -4.99 -5.21
CA GLY A 40 -8.66 -3.92 -6.07
C GLY A 40 -7.70 -2.74 -6.19
N LEU A 41 -7.17 -2.26 -5.05
CA LEU A 41 -6.19 -1.19 -5.01
C LEU A 41 -4.88 -1.58 -5.72
N GLY A 42 -4.42 -2.81 -5.50
CA GLY A 42 -3.20 -3.34 -6.12
C GLY A 42 -3.30 -3.43 -7.64
N SER A 43 -4.42 -3.91 -8.17
CA SER A 43 -4.69 -3.91 -9.61
C SER A 43 -4.74 -2.47 -10.16
N GLY A 44 -5.48 -1.57 -9.50
CA GLY A 44 -5.55 -0.16 -9.92
C GLY A 44 -4.18 0.53 -9.98
N ILE A 45 -3.32 0.33 -8.97
CA ILE A 45 -1.95 0.84 -8.97
C ILE A 45 -1.10 0.22 -10.09
N LYS A 46 -1.30 -1.07 -10.39
CA LYS A 46 -0.60 -1.78 -11.46
C LYS A 46 -1.00 -1.25 -12.83
N GLU A 47 -2.29 -1.10 -13.11
CA GLU A 47 -2.81 -0.49 -14.34
C GLU A 47 -2.30 0.95 -14.49
N PHE A 48 -2.37 1.76 -13.42
CA PHE A 48 -1.88 3.14 -13.42
C PHE A 48 -0.38 3.22 -13.76
N LYS A 49 0.43 2.35 -13.14
CA LYS A 49 1.86 2.27 -13.43
C LYS A 49 2.15 1.84 -14.87
N ASN A 50 1.36 0.92 -15.43
CA ASN A 50 1.53 0.45 -16.80
C ASN A 50 1.20 1.54 -17.82
N ALA A 51 0.05 2.20 -17.67
CA ALA A 51 -0.36 3.31 -18.53
C ALA A 51 0.67 4.45 -18.52
N SER A 52 1.16 4.81 -17.32
CA SER A 52 2.19 5.83 -17.19
C SER A 52 3.54 5.41 -17.82
N LYS A 53 3.87 4.11 -17.82
CA LYS A 53 5.08 3.60 -18.49
C LYS A 53 5.00 3.60 -20.02
N GLU A 54 3.81 3.41 -20.58
CA GLU A 54 3.60 3.44 -22.03
C GLU A 54 3.73 4.86 -22.59
N GLU A 55 3.23 5.87 -21.87
CA GLU A 55 3.46 7.29 -22.22
C GLU A 55 4.96 7.62 -22.24
N ASN A 56 5.71 7.20 -21.22
CA ASN A 56 7.16 7.46 -21.14
C ASN A 56 8.00 6.72 -22.21
N LYS A 57 7.50 5.61 -22.77
CA LYS A 57 8.20 4.86 -23.83
C LYS A 57 8.06 5.51 -25.21
N ASN A 58 6.97 6.22 -25.47
CA ASN A 58 6.76 6.91 -26.75
C ASN A 58 7.66 8.13 -26.92
N ASP A 59 8.16 8.74 -25.84
CA ASP A 59 9.12 9.85 -25.92
C ASP A 59 10.57 9.40 -26.18
N SER A 60 10.92 8.15 -25.87
CA SER A 60 12.31 7.64 -26.02
C SER A 60 12.63 7.06 -27.40
N THR A 61 11.64 6.88 -28.29
CA THR A 61 11.86 6.19 -29.59
C THR A 61 11.98 7.16 -30.79
N ALA A 62 11.87 8.47 -30.56
CA ALA A 62 11.91 9.49 -31.62
C ALA A 62 13.30 10.13 -31.86
N ILE A 63 14.33 9.82 -31.06
CA ILE A 63 15.62 10.54 -31.10
C ILE A 63 16.75 9.77 -31.82
N GLU A 64 16.62 8.47 -32.13
CA GLU A 64 17.73 7.66 -32.70
C GLU A 64 17.67 7.37 -34.21
N LYS A 65 16.89 8.10 -35.02
CA LYS A 65 16.91 7.94 -36.49
C LYS A 65 16.96 9.27 -37.23
N LYS A 66 18.07 9.99 -37.12
CA LYS A 66 18.52 10.99 -38.10
C LYS A 66 20.00 11.29 -37.87
N GLU A 67 20.85 10.48 -38.48
CA GLU A 67 22.22 10.85 -38.89
C GLU A 67 22.64 9.82 -39.94
N GLU A 68 22.27 10.13 -41.19
CA GLU A 68 22.97 9.73 -42.42
C GLU A 68 23.53 11.02 -43.03
#